data_AF-A0A6A6N348-F1
#
_entry.id   AF-A0A6A6N348-F1
#
_cell.length_a   1.000
_cell.length_b   1.000
_cell.length_c   1.000
_cell.angle_alpha   90.00
_cell.angle_beta   90.00
_cell.angle_gamma   90.00
#
_symmetry.space_group_name_H-M   'P 1'
#
loop_
_entity.id
_entity.type
_entity.pdbx_description
1 polymer ?
#
loop_
_entity_poly.entity_id
_entity_poly.type
_entity_poly.pdbx_seq_one_letter_code
_entity_poly.pdbx_strand_id
1 'polypeptide(L)'
;MTSAAGTFCYIDPEYQQTGMLGTKSDIYSLGIMLLQMITAKSPMGLAHLVESSIEDGTFVEVLDPTVPEWPLEDTLKFAKLALQCAELRKKDRPDLGKVILPELSRLRALGEENMPYPMFGGIFSTTTSTNRSHISSLQEVTMSDVPSATDSSSISSSSSYGGRR
;
A
#
# COMPACT_ATOMS: atom_id res chain seq x y z
N MET A 1 15.35 23.00 -15.23
CA MET A 1 15.99 22.18 -14.18
C MET A 1 15.43 22.62 -12.85
N THR A 2 14.88 21.71 -12.06
CA THR A 2 14.42 22.00 -10.69
C THR A 2 15.52 21.62 -9.70
N SER A 3 15.78 22.44 -8.68
CA SER A 3 16.63 22.02 -7.56
C SER A 3 16.02 20.79 -6.90
N ALA A 4 16.84 19.78 -6.62
CA ALA A 4 16.37 18.58 -5.94
C ALA A 4 15.92 18.94 -4.52
N ALA A 5 14.71 18.51 -4.16
CA ALA A 5 14.16 18.65 -2.82
C ALA A 5 13.52 17.32 -2.41
N GLY A 6 13.61 16.96 -1.14
CA GLY A 6 13.06 15.73 -0.60
C GLY A 6 13.79 15.26 0.65
N THR A 7 13.39 14.10 1.17
CA THR A 7 14.07 13.45 2.29
C THR A 7 15.25 12.65 1.75
N PHE A 8 16.47 13.00 2.15
CA PHE A 8 17.75 12.56 1.56
C PHE A 8 17.79 11.10 1.07
N CYS A 9 17.38 10.12 1.87
CA CYS A 9 17.48 8.69 1.51
C CYS A 9 16.45 8.20 0.48
N TYR A 10 15.48 9.04 0.13
CA TYR A 10 14.42 8.72 -0.84
C TYR A 10 14.57 9.51 -2.14
N ILE A 11 15.52 10.45 -2.20
CA ILE A 11 15.76 11.25 -3.39
C ILE A 11 16.41 10.38 -4.44
N ASP A 12 15.79 10.28 -5.61
CA ASP A 12 16.36 9.59 -6.77
C ASP A 12 17.73 10.20 -7.12
N PRO A 13 18.80 9.40 -7.17
CA PRO A 13 20.14 9.89 -7.47
C PRO A 13 20.24 10.55 -8.85
N GLU A 14 19.48 10.11 -9.85
CA GLU A 14 19.43 10.77 -11.15
C GLU A 14 18.65 12.08 -11.10
N TYR A 15 17.56 12.15 -10.33
CA TYR A 15 16.85 13.41 -10.09
C TYR A 15 17.75 14.43 -9.39
N GLN A 16 18.53 13.98 -8.40
CA GLN A 16 19.50 14.83 -7.70
C GLN A 16 20.55 15.41 -8.64
N GLN A 17 21.07 14.59 -9.56
CA GLN A 17 22.13 15.00 -10.50
C GLN A 17 21.61 15.85 -11.66
N THR A 18 20.46 15.49 -12.23
CA THR A 18 19.95 16.08 -13.47
C THR A 18 18.90 17.17 -13.25
N GLY A 19 18.28 17.20 -12.07
CA GLY A 19 17.12 18.05 -11.79
C GLY A 19 15.88 17.69 -12.61
N MET A 20 15.82 16.49 -13.20
CA MET A 20 14.68 15.98 -13.98
C MET A 20 13.83 15.02 -13.15
N LEU A 21 12.71 15.52 -12.63
CA LEU A 21 11.72 14.71 -11.91
C LEU A 21 10.82 13.94 -12.90
N GLY A 22 10.41 12.73 -12.52
CA GLY A 22 9.34 12.01 -13.20
C GLY A 22 8.96 10.72 -12.50
N THR A 23 8.06 9.93 -13.09
CA THR A 23 7.54 8.68 -12.49
C THR A 23 8.61 7.71 -12.01
N LYS A 24 9.76 7.66 -12.68
CA LYS A 24 10.87 6.79 -12.29
C LYS A 24 11.57 7.26 -11.02
N SER A 25 11.53 8.55 -10.72
CA SER A 25 12.02 9.09 -9.45
C SER A 25 11.10 8.67 -8.30
N ASP A 26 9.78 8.68 -8.53
CA ASP A 26 8.81 8.16 -7.56
C ASP A 26 9.00 6.65 -7.33
N ILE A 27 9.29 5.88 -8.39
CA ILE A 27 9.58 4.45 -8.31
C ILE A 27 10.82 4.18 -7.44
N TYR A 28 11.86 5.03 -7.50
CA TYR A 28 13.02 4.89 -6.63
C TYR A 28 12.62 5.05 -5.16
N SER A 29 11.92 6.12 -4.82
CA SER A 29 11.45 6.37 -3.46
C SER A 29 10.52 5.25 -2.95
N LEU A 30 9.68 4.71 -3.84
CA LEU A 30 8.84 3.54 -3.57
C LEU A 30 9.71 2.32 -3.23
N GLY A 31 10.75 2.02 -4.02
CA GLY A 31 11.66 0.91 -3.76
C GLY A 31 12.27 0.96 -2.36
N ILE A 32 12.79 2.13 -1.95
CA ILE A 32 13.32 2.33 -0.60
C ILE A 32 12.25 2.10 0.48
N MET A 33 11.04 2.63 0.28
CA MET A 33 9.92 2.44 1.21
C MET A 33 9.53 0.97 1.34
N LEU A 34 9.47 0.21 0.24
CA LEU A 34 9.14 -1.21 0.25
C LEU A 34 10.21 -2.01 1.02
N LEU A 35 11.50 -1.68 0.85
CA LEU A 35 12.57 -2.31 1.63
C LEU A 35 12.45 -2.00 3.13
N GLN A 36 12.09 -0.78 3.49
CA GLN A 36 11.85 -0.43 4.90
C GLN A 36 10.67 -1.18 5.49
N MET A 37 9.62 -1.42 4.69
CA MET A 37 8.43 -2.12 5.16
C MET A 37 8.74 -3.55 5.64
N ILE A 38 9.64 -4.25 4.97
CA ILE A 38 10.00 -5.64 5.33
C ILE A 38 11.15 -5.74 6.34
N THR A 39 11.93 -4.68 6.53
CA THR A 39 13.10 -4.69 7.43
C THR A 39 12.89 -3.89 8.71
N ALA A 40 11.95 -2.93 8.72
CA ALA A 40 11.78 -1.90 9.75
C ALA A 40 13.07 -1.09 10.07
N LYS A 41 14.03 -1.05 9.14
CA LYS A 41 15.32 -0.36 9.31
C LYS A 41 15.31 1.05 8.72
N SER A 42 16.30 1.85 9.14
CA SER A 42 16.59 3.16 8.55
C SER A 42 16.88 3.02 7.04
N PRO A 43 16.43 3.97 6.20
CA PRO A 43 16.60 3.85 4.75
C PRO A 43 18.06 4.07 4.30
N MET A 44 18.92 4.61 5.18
CA MET A 44 20.33 4.88 4.86
C MET A 44 21.08 3.57 4.60
N GLY A 45 21.58 3.38 3.37
CA GLY A 45 22.33 2.18 2.97
C GLY A 45 21.49 0.91 2.88
N LEU A 46 20.16 1.02 2.97
CA LEU A 46 19.28 -0.14 3.13
C LEU A 46 19.25 -1.04 1.89
N ALA A 47 19.24 -0.47 0.69
CA ALA A 47 19.27 -1.24 -0.56
C ALA A 47 20.50 -2.15 -0.63
N HIS A 48 21.68 -1.60 -0.36
CA HIS A 48 22.92 -2.38 -0.32
C HIS A 48 22.88 -3.44 0.78
N LEU A 49 22.40 -3.12 1.99
CA LEU A 49 22.30 -4.10 3.08
C LEU A 49 21.45 -5.31 2.67
N VAL A 50 20.28 -5.06 2.08
CA VAL A 50 19.36 -6.11 1.65
C VAL A 50 19.96 -6.91 0.48
N GLU A 51 20.52 -6.23 -0.53
CA GLU A 51 21.18 -6.88 -1.67
C GLU A 51 22.29 -7.83 -1.23
N SER A 52 23.24 -7.36 -0.40
CA SER A 52 24.32 -8.20 0.13
C SER A 52 23.78 -9.37 0.95
N SER A 53 22.75 -9.17 1.79
CA SER A 53 22.16 -10.27 2.56
C SER A 53 21.51 -11.35 1.68
N ILE A 54 20.99 -10.97 0.50
CA ILE A 54 20.43 -11.93 -0.46
C ILE A 54 21.55 -12.72 -1.12
N GLU A 55 22.65 -12.05 -1.50
CA GLU A 55 23.83 -12.68 -2.10
C GLU A 55 24.54 -13.63 -1.13
N ASP A 56 24.66 -13.23 0.14
CA ASP A 56 25.30 -13.99 1.21
C ASP A 56 24.40 -15.10 1.78
N GLY A 57 23.12 -15.16 1.39
CA GLY A 57 22.15 -16.12 1.91
C GLY A 57 21.66 -15.86 3.34
N THR A 58 21.91 -14.65 3.87
CA THR A 58 21.53 -14.21 5.22
C THR A 58 20.30 -13.30 5.25
N PHE A 59 19.51 -13.27 4.17
CA PHE A 59 18.34 -12.40 4.01
C PHE A 59 17.34 -12.43 5.18
N VAL A 60 17.18 -13.58 5.85
CA VAL A 60 16.28 -13.69 7.01
C VAL A 60 16.71 -12.77 8.17
N GLU A 61 18.01 -12.52 8.32
CA GLU A 61 18.56 -11.70 9.40
C GLU A 61 18.28 -10.20 9.22
N VAL A 62 17.97 -9.75 7.99
CA VAL A 62 17.65 -8.35 7.73
C VAL A 62 16.16 -8.03 7.85
N LEU A 63 15.28 -9.04 7.85
CA LEU A 63 13.84 -8.88 8.00
C LEU A 63 13.48 -8.32 9.38
N ASP A 64 12.31 -7.69 9.47
CA ASP A 64 11.79 -7.18 10.73
C ASP A 64 11.57 -8.34 11.72
N PRO A 65 12.28 -8.36 12.85
CA PRO A 65 12.16 -9.43 13.84
C PRO A 65 10.85 -9.38 14.64
N THR A 66 10.08 -8.29 14.54
CA THR A 66 8.79 -8.15 15.22
C THR A 66 7.65 -8.88 14.50
N VAL A 67 7.84 -9.22 13.22
CA VAL A 67 6.88 -9.98 12.42
C VAL A 67 7.22 -11.47 12.52
N PRO A 68 6.33 -12.30 13.09
CA PRO A 68 6.55 -13.74 13.13
C PRO A 68 6.32 -14.36 11.74
N GLU A 69 7.05 -15.45 11.46
CA GLU A 69 6.77 -16.37 10.35
C GLU A 69 6.62 -15.72 8.95
N TRP A 70 7.66 -15.01 8.52
CA TRP A 70 7.70 -14.45 7.16
C TRP A 70 7.50 -15.52 6.07
N PRO A 71 6.63 -15.28 5.07
CA PRO A 71 6.54 -16.12 3.88
C PRO A 71 7.78 -15.88 3.01
N LEU A 72 8.88 -16.56 3.32
CA LEU A 72 10.22 -16.23 2.82
C LEU A 72 10.32 -16.19 1.30
N GLU A 73 9.61 -17.07 0.59
CA GLU A 73 9.65 -17.10 -0.88
C GLU A 73 9.04 -15.83 -1.49
N ASP A 74 7.84 -15.44 -1.04
CA ASP A 74 7.17 -14.22 -1.52
C ASP A 74 7.85 -12.95 -1.01
N THR A 75 8.37 -12.99 0.22
CA THR A 75 9.14 -11.88 0.80
C THR A 75 10.43 -11.64 0.02
N LEU A 76 11.12 -12.70 -0.43
CA LEU A 76 12.30 -12.60 -1.27
C LEU A 76 11.96 -12.05 -2.67
N LYS A 77 10.85 -12.48 -3.29
CA LYS A 77 10.37 -11.92 -4.56
C LYS A 77 10.05 -10.43 -4.43
N PHE A 78 9.39 -10.05 -3.35
CA PHE A 78 9.08 -8.65 -3.03
C PHE A 78 10.35 -7.81 -2.81
N ALA A 79 11.33 -8.33 -2.05
CA ALA A 79 12.60 -7.64 -1.82
C ALA A 79 13.36 -7.41 -3.13
N LYS A 80 13.40 -8.42 -4.02
CA LYS A 80 14.03 -8.29 -5.35
C LYS A 80 13.33 -7.24 -6.20
N LEU A 81 12.00 -7.21 -6.22
CA LEU A 81 11.24 -6.16 -6.92
C LEU A 81 11.55 -4.77 -6.35
N ALA A 82 11.63 -4.65 -5.02
CA ALA A 82 11.95 -3.40 -4.34
C ALA A 82 13.39 -2.92 -4.65
N LEU A 83 14.37 -3.82 -4.69
CA LEU A 83 15.74 -3.54 -5.14
C LEU A 83 15.78 -3.03 -6.59
N GLN A 84 15.05 -3.70 -7.50
CA GLN A 84 14.93 -3.25 -8.89
C GLN A 84 14.30 -1.85 -8.99
N CYS A 85 13.34 -1.52 -8.13
CA CYS A 85 12.78 -0.16 -8.05
C CYS A 85 13.81 0.86 -7.57
N ALA A 86 14.69 0.47 -6.65
CA ALA A 86 15.76 1.30 -6.07
C ALA A 86 17.06 1.32 -6.89
N GLU A 87 17.05 0.85 -8.14
CA GLU A 87 18.20 0.92 -9.02
C GLU A 87 18.69 2.35 -9.26
N LEU A 88 20.02 2.52 -9.28
CA LEU A 88 20.63 3.84 -9.46
C LEU A 88 20.32 4.42 -10.84
N ARG A 89 20.23 3.56 -11.87
CA ARG A 89 19.91 3.98 -13.23
C ARG A 89 18.41 3.90 -13.46
N LYS A 90 17.83 5.02 -13.90
CA LYS A 90 16.39 5.13 -14.20
C LYS A 90 15.86 4.09 -15.19
N LYS A 91 16.69 3.72 -16.17
CA LYS A 91 16.33 2.76 -17.22
C LYS A 91 16.18 1.32 -16.72
N ASP A 92 16.83 0.97 -15.60
CA ASP A 92 16.80 -0.39 -15.04
C ASP A 92 15.62 -0.59 -14.10
N ARG A 93 15.03 0.51 -13.61
CA ARG A 93 13.82 0.46 -12.79
C ARG A 93 12.67 -0.12 -13.60
N PRO A 94 11.81 -0.98 -13.02
CA PRO A 94 10.68 -1.57 -13.74
C PRO A 94 9.59 -0.54 -14.08
N ASP A 95 8.65 -0.94 -14.93
CA ASP A 95 7.47 -0.12 -15.24
C ASP A 95 6.41 -0.30 -14.15
N LEU A 96 5.84 0.82 -13.68
CA LEU A 96 4.85 0.80 -12.60
C LEU A 96 3.60 0.02 -12.97
N GLY A 97 3.05 0.25 -14.16
CA GLY A 97 1.80 -0.37 -14.60
C GLY A 97 1.96 -1.83 -15.02
N LYS A 98 3.07 -2.16 -15.66
CA LYS A 98 3.27 -3.48 -16.29
C LYS A 98 3.94 -4.52 -15.39
N VAL A 99 4.72 -4.08 -14.41
CA VAL A 99 5.53 -5.00 -13.58
C VAL A 99 5.24 -4.81 -12.10
N ILE A 100 5.35 -3.58 -11.58
CA ILE A 100 5.23 -3.33 -10.14
C ILE A 100 3.79 -3.59 -9.66
N LEU A 101 2.79 -2.94 -10.28
CA LEU A 101 1.39 -3.04 -9.83
C LEU A 101 0.82 -4.46 -9.91
N PRO A 102 1.04 -5.25 -10.98
CA PRO A 102 0.59 -6.64 -11.02
C PRO A 102 1.17 -7.50 -9.89
N GLU A 103 2.47 -7.36 -9.60
CA GLU A 103 3.10 -8.16 -8.55
C GLU A 103 2.64 -7.74 -7.15
N LEU A 104 2.51 -6.43 -6.89
CA LEU A 104 1.93 -5.94 -5.63
C LEU A 104 0.47 -6.39 -5.46
N SER A 105 -0.30 -6.45 -6.55
CA SER A 105 -1.68 -6.96 -6.52
C SER A 105 -1.74 -8.45 -6.21
N ARG A 106 -0.81 -9.25 -6.75
CA ARG A 106 -0.68 -10.67 -6.43
C ARG A 106 -0.35 -10.89 -4.95
N LEU A 107 0.62 -10.14 -4.42
CA LEU A 107 1.01 -10.22 -3.01
C LEU A 107 -0.10 -9.77 -2.07
N ARG A 108 -0.88 -8.74 -2.46
CA ARG A 108 -2.08 -8.34 -1.73
C ARG A 108 -3.10 -9.48 -1.63
N ALA A 109 -3.41 -10.13 -2.76
CA ALA A 109 -4.35 -11.26 -2.78
C ALA A 109 -3.88 -12.40 -1.87
N LEU A 110 -2.58 -12.71 -1.89
CA LEU A 110 -1.97 -13.70 -1.00
C LEU A 110 -2.17 -13.32 0.49
N GLY A 111 -1.98 -12.04 0.83
CA GLY A 111 -2.22 -11.56 2.20
C GLY A 111 -3.68 -11.65 2.62
N GLU A 112 -4.62 -11.36 1.71
CA GLU A 112 -6.06 -11.45 1.95
C GLU A 112 -6.54 -12.89 2.15
N GLU A 113 -5.97 -13.86 1.42
CA GLU A 113 -6.28 -15.29 1.57
C GLU A 113 -5.79 -15.87 2.91
N ASN A 114 -4.65 -15.40 3.41
CA ASN A 114 -4.01 -15.92 4.63
C ASN A 114 -4.47 -15.21 5.91
N MET A 115 -5.28 -14.16 5.82
CA MET A 115 -5.84 -13.46 6.97
C MET A 115 -7.04 -14.27 7.51
N PRO A 116 -7.01 -14.78 8.76
CA PRO A 116 -8.12 -15.56 9.31
C PRO A 116 -9.35 -14.68 9.62
N TYR A 117 -10.17 -14.41 8.60
CA TYR A 117 -11.56 -13.87 8.61
C TYR A 117 -11.81 -12.51 9.35
N PRO A 118 -12.92 -11.78 9.04
CA PRO A 118 -12.86 -10.36 8.79
C PRO A 118 -13.35 -9.53 9.99
N MET A 119 -12.43 -8.85 10.66
CA MET A 119 -12.75 -7.79 11.64
C MET A 119 -12.97 -6.41 10.97
N PHE A 120 -13.54 -6.39 9.75
CA PHE A 120 -14.05 -5.16 9.14
C PHE A 120 -15.27 -5.43 8.26
N GLY A 121 -16.41 -5.71 8.91
CA GLY A 121 -17.72 -5.48 8.31
C GLY A 121 -17.91 -3.97 8.12
N GLY A 122 -17.51 -3.45 6.96
CA GLY A 122 -17.62 -2.03 6.64
C GLY A 122 -17.45 -1.74 5.15
N ILE A 123 -18.56 -1.88 4.40
CA ILE A 123 -18.88 -1.19 3.14
C ILE A 123 -17.87 -1.35 1.98
N PHE A 124 -17.65 -2.56 1.46
CA PHE A 124 -17.44 -2.77 0.01
C PHE A 124 -17.79 -4.22 -0.31
N SER A 125 -19.05 -4.48 -0.66
CA SER A 125 -19.44 -5.76 -1.26
C SER A 125 -18.88 -5.86 -2.67
N THR A 126 -17.68 -6.43 -2.83
CA THR A 126 -17.33 -7.09 -4.09
C THR A 126 -17.80 -8.54 -3.99
N THR A 127 -18.93 -8.81 -4.63
CA THR A 127 -19.44 -10.16 -4.85
C THR A 127 -18.47 -10.90 -5.78
N THR A 128 -17.54 -11.68 -5.23
CA THR A 128 -16.83 -12.70 -6.01
C THR A 128 -17.77 -13.90 -6.13
N SER A 129 -18.54 -13.93 -7.21
CA SER A 129 -19.44 -15.03 -7.56
C SER A 129 -18.62 -16.26 -7.96
N THR A 130 -18.38 -17.17 -7.02
CA THR A 130 -18.04 -18.56 -7.35
C THR A 130 -19.34 -19.32 -7.55
N ASN A 131 -19.67 -19.62 -8.82
CA ASN A 131 -20.77 -20.52 -9.18
C ASN A 131 -20.54 -21.90 -8.55
N ARG A 132 -21.23 -22.17 -7.45
CA ARG A 132 -21.49 -23.52 -6.98
C ARG A 132 -22.98 -23.66 -6.76
N SER A 133 -23.65 -24.11 -7.81
CA SER A 133 -25.06 -24.49 -7.81
C SER A 133 -25.28 -25.60 -6.79
N HIS A 134 -25.97 -25.34 -5.68
CA HIS A 134 -26.88 -26.28 -5.03
C HIS A 134 -27.87 -25.50 -4.13
N ILE A 135 -29.08 -26.04 -4.11
CA ILE A 135 -30.39 -25.43 -3.83
C ILE A 135 -30.76 -25.41 -2.33
N SER A 136 -31.75 -24.56 -2.00
CA SER A 136 -32.66 -24.52 -0.82
C SER A 136 -32.17 -23.72 0.40
N SER A 137 -32.94 -22.85 1.05
CA SER A 137 -34.41 -22.69 1.14
C SER A 137 -34.75 -21.31 1.74
N LEU A 138 -35.95 -20.78 1.43
CA LEU A 138 -36.48 -19.50 1.94
C LEU A 138 -37.04 -19.65 3.37
N GLN A 139 -36.90 -18.61 4.20
CA GLN A 139 -38.06 -18.07 4.93
C GLN A 139 -37.85 -16.63 5.43
N GLU A 140 -38.81 -15.77 5.08
CA GLU A 140 -39.11 -14.45 5.67
C GLU A 140 -39.32 -14.53 7.19
N VAL A 141 -39.22 -13.39 7.91
CA VAL A 141 -40.29 -12.84 8.79
C VAL A 141 -39.79 -11.59 9.58
N THR A 142 -40.41 -10.46 9.22
CA THR A 142 -40.86 -9.29 10.01
C THR A 142 -39.92 -8.48 10.91
N MET A 143 -39.85 -7.15 10.65
CA MET A 143 -39.57 -6.14 11.68
C MET A 143 -40.89 -5.45 12.08
N SER A 144 -41.25 -5.55 13.35
CA SER A 144 -42.29 -4.75 14.00
C SER A 144 -41.65 -3.60 14.79
N ASP A 145 -42.15 -2.40 14.51
CA ASP A 145 -42.35 -1.23 15.39
C ASP A 145 -41.15 -0.54 16.07
N VAL A 146 -40.93 0.73 15.67
CA VAL A 146 -40.44 1.81 16.54
C VAL A 146 -41.28 3.07 16.29
N PRO A 147 -41.90 3.69 17.31
CA PRO A 147 -42.87 4.75 17.13
C PRO A 147 -42.24 6.13 16.91
N SER A 148 -42.98 6.94 16.16
CA SER A 148 -42.75 8.36 15.83
C SER A 148 -42.82 9.29 17.05
N ALA A 149 -42.00 10.33 17.04
CA ALA A 149 -42.34 11.62 17.64
C ALA A 149 -41.91 12.74 16.69
N THR A 150 -42.91 13.49 16.27
CA THR A 150 -42.93 14.70 15.44
C THR A 150 -42.32 15.90 16.15
N ASP A 151 -41.65 16.81 15.44
CA ASP A 151 -42.27 18.09 15.04
C ASP A 151 -41.39 18.87 14.05
N SER A 152 -42.06 19.71 13.27
CA SER A 152 -41.58 20.35 12.05
C SER A 152 -41.38 21.85 12.30
N SER A 153 -40.30 22.44 11.79
CA SER A 153 -40.34 23.83 11.31
C SER A 153 -39.09 24.18 10.50
N SER A 154 -39.32 24.44 9.22
CA SER A 154 -38.44 25.15 8.29
C SER A 154 -38.41 26.65 8.62
N ILE A 155 -37.31 27.35 8.27
CA ILE A 155 -37.27 28.71 7.68
C ILE A 155 -35.80 29.12 7.39
N SER A 156 -35.70 29.99 6.39
CA SER A 156 -34.66 30.47 5.49
C SER A 156 -33.41 31.21 6.00
N SER A 157 -32.37 31.13 5.16
CA SER A 157 -31.30 32.08 4.76
C SER A 157 -31.27 33.51 5.34
N SER A 158 -30.06 33.98 5.74
CA SER A 158 -29.46 35.24 5.22
C SER A 158 -28.05 35.53 5.80
N SER A 159 -27.22 36.10 4.92
CA SER A 159 -25.89 36.72 5.08
C SER A 159 -25.83 37.88 6.10
N SER A 160 -24.68 38.10 6.79
CA SER A 160 -23.91 39.37 6.77
C SER A 160 -22.75 39.45 7.80
N TYR A 161 -21.58 39.84 7.28
CA TYR A 161 -20.53 40.77 7.77
C TYR A 161 -20.35 41.19 9.25
N GLY A 162 -19.06 41.26 9.64
CA GLY A 162 -18.47 42.12 10.69
C GLY A 162 -18.27 41.43 12.05
N GLY A 163 -17.21 41.57 12.84
CA GLY A 163 -16.03 42.43 12.87
C GLY A 163 -15.57 42.57 14.34
N ARG A 164 -14.26 42.47 14.59
CA ARG A 164 -13.48 42.82 15.81
C ARG A 164 -13.78 42.10 17.14
N ARG A 165 -12.76 41.46 17.71
CA ARG A 165 -11.88 42.06 18.74
C ARG A 165 -10.54 41.34 18.76
#